data_AF-A0A7L4DVK3-F1
#
_entry.id   AF-A0A7L4DVK3-F1
#
_cell.length_a   1.000
_cell.length_b   1.000
_cell.length_c   1.000
_cell.angle_alpha   90.00
_cell.angle_beta   90.00
_cell.angle_gamma   90.00
#
_symmetry.space_group_name_H-M   'P 1'
#
loop_
_entity.id
_entity.type
_entity.pdbx_description
1 polymer ?
#
loop_
_entity_poly.entity_id
_entity_poly.type
_entity_poly.pdbx_seq_one_letter_code
_entity_poly.pdbx_strand_id
1 'polypeptide(L)'
;MARLLQATPKFHLSEWDIASKLQCASTESQKSRSECVIAESQRLLDEIEKTTQKTQSDVNKKIEQRQEEIKFWKQELDNKLEQIALETEVLLTFKTRLEKSLESCKEPLVIAQKCLLNRQGRAGIDLVHDEVEQELVKEAEVIQGVTALLGRTLEQTNEQIRLNRSAKYNLEKDLKDKFTALMIDHYCASLTNNTPDIRYADHAVKIEGNFVSPEDWIDFSNINVEKADKQRNNSLALRALIDGILSQTANDMRKQYEMVNVALSNRVKEVKDAKHKLETLLAVVMDETASQEKNIAALKKAIADKEGPVKMAQTRLEARNHRPNVELCYDTVQYGLRSEVQELTKNTQRQLKDTLAQAEAALKGLSRRQLSLEEEIQVKENTLYIDEVLCMQMRESVYINNF
;
A
#
# COMPACT_ATOMS: atom_id res chain seq x y z
N MET A 1 105.96 85.93 -21.41
CA MET A 1 106.64 84.75 -22.01
C MET A 1 105.57 83.78 -22.48
N ALA A 2 105.42 83.64 -23.80
CA ALA A 2 104.46 82.76 -24.44
C ALA A 2 104.76 81.30 -24.07
N ARG A 3 103.76 80.55 -23.60
CA ARG A 3 103.83 79.08 -23.57
C ARG A 3 103.83 78.62 -25.02
N LEU A 4 105.04 78.38 -25.53
CA LEU A 4 105.28 77.66 -26.77
C LEU A 4 104.38 76.41 -26.80
N LEU A 5 103.57 76.31 -27.86
CA LEU A 5 102.95 75.07 -28.31
C LEU A 5 104.04 73.99 -28.28
N GLN A 6 103.98 73.10 -27.29
CA GLN A 6 104.82 71.90 -27.30
C GLN A 6 104.46 71.15 -28.58
N ALA A 7 105.42 71.08 -29.51
CA ALA A 7 105.28 70.28 -30.71
C ALA A 7 105.02 68.83 -30.26
N THR A 8 103.96 68.23 -30.80
CA THR A 8 103.61 66.84 -30.52
C THR A 8 104.86 65.98 -30.76
N PRO A 9 105.32 65.18 -29.78
CA PRO A 9 106.51 64.37 -29.96
C PRO A 9 106.35 63.49 -31.19
N LYS A 10 107.33 63.55 -32.11
CA LYS A 10 107.33 62.73 -33.32
C LYS A 10 107.84 61.34 -32.94
N PHE A 11 106.96 60.35 -33.03
CA PHE A 11 107.30 58.95 -32.79
C PHE A 11 108.35 58.45 -33.79
N HIS A 12 109.26 57.60 -33.33
CA HIS A 12 110.19 56.92 -34.22
C HIS A 12 109.44 55.90 -35.08
N LEU A 13 109.93 55.59 -36.29
CA LEU A 13 109.24 54.66 -37.20
C LEU A 13 109.01 53.28 -36.54
N SER A 14 109.93 52.86 -35.67
CA SER A 14 109.82 51.64 -34.86
C SER A 14 108.76 51.73 -33.76
N GLU A 15 108.56 52.90 -33.14
CA GLU A 15 107.52 53.10 -32.12
C GLU A 15 106.13 53.13 -32.75
N TRP A 16 105.98 53.77 -33.92
CA TRP A 16 104.74 53.72 -34.71
C TRP A 16 104.43 52.30 -35.18
N ASP A 17 105.43 51.55 -35.64
CA ASP A 17 105.27 50.15 -36.07
C ASP A 17 104.87 49.23 -34.89
N ILE A 18 105.50 49.38 -33.72
CA ILE A 18 105.14 48.63 -32.50
C ILE A 18 103.74 48.99 -32.02
N ALA A 19 103.40 50.28 -31.92
CA ALA A 19 102.09 50.73 -31.47
C ALA A 19 100.98 50.33 -32.45
N SER A 20 101.23 50.40 -33.76
CA SER A 20 100.28 49.96 -34.79
C SER A 20 100.09 48.45 -34.76
N LYS A 21 101.17 47.67 -34.60
CA LYS A 21 101.09 46.20 -34.41
C LYS A 21 100.35 45.82 -33.13
N LEU A 22 100.58 46.52 -32.02
CA LEU A 22 99.89 46.29 -30.75
C LEU A 22 98.40 46.65 -30.86
N GLN A 23 98.07 47.77 -31.52
CA GLN A 23 96.69 48.19 -31.76
C GLN A 23 95.96 47.20 -32.69
N CYS A 24 96.61 46.73 -33.76
CA CYS A 24 96.10 45.67 -34.63
C CYS A 24 95.88 44.37 -33.83
N ALA A 25 96.84 43.93 -33.03
CA ALA A 25 96.73 42.72 -32.21
C ALA A 25 95.61 42.82 -31.15
N SER A 26 95.47 43.97 -30.49
CA SER A 26 94.39 44.23 -29.52
C SER A 26 93.02 44.25 -30.20
N THR A 27 92.92 44.86 -31.39
CA THR A 27 91.68 44.92 -32.17
C THR A 27 91.30 43.53 -32.68
N GLU A 28 92.25 42.74 -33.19
CA GLU A 28 92.02 41.36 -33.64
C GLU A 28 91.60 40.46 -32.46
N SER A 29 92.22 40.63 -31.28
CA SER A 29 91.82 39.90 -30.06
C SER A 29 90.40 40.27 -29.61
N GLN A 30 90.04 41.56 -29.65
CA GLN A 30 88.69 42.02 -29.29
C GLN A 30 87.64 41.55 -30.32
N LYS A 31 87.96 41.58 -31.61
CA LYS A 31 87.13 41.05 -32.69
C LYS A 31 86.92 39.55 -32.52
N SER A 32 87.98 38.77 -32.33
CA SER A 32 87.90 37.32 -32.10
C SER A 32 87.06 36.97 -30.86
N ARG A 33 87.20 37.73 -29.76
CA ARG A 33 86.34 37.58 -28.58
C ARG A 33 84.88 37.90 -28.89
N SER A 34 84.61 38.95 -29.68
CA SER A 34 83.25 39.31 -30.10
C SER A 34 82.64 38.24 -31.01
N GLU A 35 83.39 37.72 -31.98
CA GLU A 35 82.97 36.62 -32.87
C GLU A 35 82.66 35.35 -32.07
N CYS A 36 83.49 35.04 -31.05
CA CYS A 36 83.24 33.93 -30.13
C CYS A 36 81.95 34.12 -29.32
N VAL A 37 81.71 35.32 -28.76
CA VAL A 37 80.47 35.63 -28.03
C VAL A 37 79.25 35.60 -28.94
N ILE A 38 79.35 36.07 -30.19
CA ILE A 38 78.26 35.99 -31.17
C ILE A 38 77.94 34.52 -31.51
N ALA A 39 78.97 33.70 -31.76
CA ALA A 39 78.78 32.28 -32.04
C ALA A 39 78.18 31.53 -30.85
N GLU A 40 78.64 31.82 -29.62
CA GLU A 40 78.09 31.24 -28.39
C GLU A 40 76.66 31.70 -28.14
N SER A 41 76.36 32.99 -28.35
CA SER A 41 75.00 33.54 -28.23
C SER A 41 74.05 32.92 -29.23
N GLN A 42 74.46 32.75 -30.50
CA GLN A 42 73.63 32.11 -31.51
C GLN A 42 73.35 30.64 -31.16
N ARG A 43 74.37 29.91 -30.69
CA ARG A 43 74.19 28.53 -30.22
C ARG A 43 73.21 28.46 -29.05
N LEU A 44 73.33 29.38 -28.08
CA LEU A 44 72.44 29.46 -26.92
C LEU A 44 71.00 29.80 -27.34
N LEU A 45 70.82 30.76 -28.26
CA LEU A 45 69.51 31.10 -28.82
C LEU A 45 68.86 29.88 -29.48
N ASP A 46 69.59 29.16 -30.34
CA ASP A 46 69.07 27.96 -31.00
C ASP A 46 68.72 26.84 -30.00
N GLU A 47 69.53 26.68 -28.94
CA GLU A 47 69.29 25.70 -27.87
C GLU A 47 68.06 26.05 -27.03
N ILE A 48 67.91 27.32 -26.64
CA ILE A 48 66.75 27.83 -25.89
C ILE A 48 65.49 27.75 -26.75
N GLU A 49 65.55 28.13 -28.02
CA GLU A 49 64.42 28.05 -28.97
C GLU A 49 63.92 26.60 -29.08
N LYS A 50 64.84 25.65 -29.34
CA LYS A 50 64.49 24.22 -29.43
C LYS A 50 63.91 23.70 -28.12
N THR A 51 64.50 24.06 -26.98
CA THR A 51 64.03 23.62 -25.65
C THR A 51 62.65 24.21 -25.33
N THR A 52 62.41 25.47 -25.69
CA THR A 52 61.13 26.16 -25.51
C THR A 52 60.04 25.52 -26.36
N GLN A 53 60.28 25.34 -27.66
CA GLN A 53 59.33 24.71 -28.57
C GLN A 53 59.00 23.27 -28.15
N LYS A 54 60.03 22.50 -27.75
CA LYS A 54 59.83 21.13 -27.25
C LYS A 54 58.97 21.12 -25.99
N THR A 55 59.29 21.96 -25.01
CA THR A 55 58.54 22.02 -23.74
C THR A 55 57.09 22.45 -23.97
N GLN A 56 56.85 23.45 -24.81
CA GLN A 56 55.49 23.87 -25.20
C GLN A 56 54.73 22.74 -25.90
N SER A 57 55.36 22.05 -26.85
CA SER A 57 54.74 20.91 -27.54
C SER A 57 54.40 19.77 -26.59
N ASP A 58 55.31 19.43 -25.67
CA ASP A 58 55.11 18.36 -24.69
C ASP A 58 53.97 18.68 -23.71
N VAL A 59 53.86 19.94 -23.26
CA VAL A 59 52.76 20.39 -22.39
C VAL A 59 51.43 20.43 -23.13
N ASN A 60 51.40 20.94 -24.37
CA ASN A 60 50.18 20.97 -25.19
C ASN A 60 49.61 19.56 -25.39
N LYS A 61 50.46 18.57 -25.69
CA LYS A 61 50.03 17.16 -25.79
C LYS A 61 49.44 16.63 -24.49
N LYS A 62 49.99 17.01 -23.33
CA LYS A 62 49.44 16.60 -22.03
C LYS A 62 48.09 17.26 -21.73
N ILE A 63 47.90 18.52 -22.14
CA ILE A 63 46.60 19.20 -22.05
C ILE A 63 45.57 18.49 -22.93
N GLU A 64 45.93 18.14 -24.17
CA GLU A 64 45.06 17.36 -25.06
C GLU A 64 44.66 16.02 -24.45
N GLN A 65 45.63 15.25 -23.92
CA GLN A 65 45.35 13.99 -23.22
C GLN A 65 44.38 14.19 -22.05
N ARG A 66 44.60 15.24 -21.25
CA ARG A 66 43.75 15.54 -20.09
C ARG A 66 42.33 15.93 -20.51
N GLN A 67 42.16 16.67 -21.60
CA GLN A 67 40.83 16.98 -22.14
C GLN A 67 40.07 15.71 -22.52
N GLU A 68 40.73 14.74 -23.15
CA GLU A 68 40.10 13.46 -23.51
C GLU A 68 39.69 12.65 -22.27
N GLU A 69 40.52 12.60 -21.23
CA GLU A 69 40.15 11.97 -19.94
C GLU A 69 38.93 12.64 -19.29
N ILE A 70 38.90 13.98 -19.27
CA ILE A 70 37.76 14.73 -18.70
C ILE A 70 36.49 14.50 -19.53
N LYS A 71 36.59 14.48 -20.86
CA LYS A 71 35.45 14.19 -21.75
C LYS A 71 34.90 12.79 -21.50
N PHE A 72 35.78 11.79 -21.37
CA PHE A 72 35.39 10.42 -21.04
C PHE A 72 34.60 10.38 -19.73
N TRP A 73 35.14 10.93 -18.64
CA TRP A 73 34.47 10.92 -17.35
C TRP A 73 33.17 11.71 -17.35
N LYS A 74 33.12 12.84 -18.06
CA LYS A 74 31.89 13.62 -18.23
C LYS A 74 30.82 12.77 -18.92
N GLN A 75 31.16 12.07 -20.00
CA GLN A 75 30.22 11.19 -20.70
C GLN A 75 29.72 10.06 -19.79
N GLU A 76 30.61 9.41 -19.04
CA GLU A 76 30.22 8.35 -18.10
C GLU A 76 29.29 8.88 -16.99
N LEU A 77 29.60 10.03 -16.40
CA LEU A 77 28.76 10.65 -15.37
C LEU A 77 27.40 11.09 -15.94
N ASP A 78 27.37 11.69 -17.14
CA ASP A 78 26.12 12.09 -17.83
C ASP A 78 25.23 10.87 -18.11
N ASN A 79 25.81 9.77 -18.62
CA ASN A 79 25.10 8.52 -18.87
C ASN A 79 24.47 7.96 -17.58
N LYS A 80 25.23 7.96 -16.47
CA LYS A 80 24.75 7.45 -15.18
C LYS A 80 23.70 8.37 -14.57
N LEU A 81 23.84 9.69 -14.77
CA LEU A 81 22.88 10.69 -14.34
C LEU A 81 21.52 10.49 -15.02
N GLU A 82 21.51 10.29 -16.34
CA GLU A 82 20.28 10.01 -17.09
C GLU A 82 19.61 8.72 -16.59
N GLN A 83 20.39 7.64 -16.41
CA GLN A 83 19.86 6.36 -15.93
C GLN A 83 19.23 6.45 -14.54
N ILE A 84 19.88 7.10 -13.57
CA ILE A 84 19.33 7.22 -12.21
C ILE A 84 18.14 8.19 -12.17
N ALA A 85 18.15 9.23 -13.00
CA ALA A 85 17.02 10.16 -13.12
C ALA A 85 15.79 9.43 -13.66
N LEU A 86 15.94 8.68 -14.77
CA LEU A 86 14.86 7.88 -15.36
C LEU A 86 14.32 6.86 -14.35
N GLU A 87 15.20 6.12 -13.68
CA GLU A 87 14.78 5.13 -12.69
C GLU A 87 14.04 5.76 -11.50
N THR A 88 14.43 6.98 -11.09
CA THR A 88 13.72 7.72 -10.04
C THR A 88 12.30 8.09 -10.45
N GLU A 89 12.10 8.54 -11.70
CA GLU A 89 10.76 8.84 -12.21
C GLU A 89 9.90 7.58 -12.28
N VAL A 90 10.47 6.45 -12.72
CA VAL A 90 9.74 5.18 -12.71
C VAL A 90 9.37 4.78 -11.27
N LEU A 91 10.28 4.89 -10.31
CA LEU A 91 10.00 4.55 -8.92
C LEU A 91 8.94 5.45 -8.28
N LEU A 92 8.83 6.73 -8.71
CA LEU A 92 7.74 7.63 -8.32
C LEU A 92 6.36 7.16 -8.82
N THR A 93 6.29 6.52 -9.99
CA THR A 93 5.04 5.91 -10.48
C THR A 93 4.62 4.72 -9.60
N PHE A 94 5.58 3.89 -9.18
CA PHE A 94 5.36 2.77 -8.26
C PHE A 94 4.93 3.26 -6.88
N LYS A 95 5.54 4.33 -6.37
CA LYS A 95 5.10 5.01 -5.15
C LYS A 95 3.63 5.42 -5.24
N THR A 96 3.24 6.08 -6.32
CA THR A 96 1.85 6.53 -6.52
C THR A 96 0.88 5.34 -6.56
N ARG A 97 1.29 4.23 -7.17
CA ARG A 97 0.50 2.99 -7.20
C ARG A 97 0.34 2.38 -5.81
N LEU A 98 1.41 2.32 -5.01
CA LEU A 98 1.35 1.90 -3.60
C LEU A 98 0.41 2.78 -2.76
N GLU A 99 0.49 4.10 -2.91
CA GLU A 99 -0.37 5.06 -2.20
C GLU A 99 -1.85 4.86 -2.55
N LYS A 100 -2.17 4.71 -3.84
CA LYS A 100 -3.54 4.38 -4.29
C LYS A 100 -4.02 3.03 -3.76
N SER A 101 -3.12 2.05 -3.70
CA SER A 101 -3.44 0.71 -3.20
C SER A 101 -3.78 0.75 -1.72
N LEU A 102 -3.00 1.46 -0.92
CA LEU A 102 -3.29 1.72 0.49
C LEU A 102 -4.64 2.41 0.71
N GLU A 103 -4.94 3.43 -0.09
CA GLU A 103 -6.22 4.12 0.00
C GLU A 103 -7.39 3.17 -0.27
N SER A 104 -7.24 2.29 -1.27
CA SER A 104 -8.28 1.33 -1.65
C SER A 104 -8.58 0.26 -0.60
N CYS A 105 -7.70 0.05 0.39
CA CYS A 105 -7.93 -0.88 1.48
C CYS A 105 -8.92 -0.34 2.53
N LYS A 106 -9.13 0.99 2.60
CA LYS A 106 -9.93 1.62 3.67
C LYS A 106 -11.41 1.26 3.60
N GLU A 107 -12.01 1.38 2.42
CA GLU A 107 -13.44 1.13 2.23
C GLU A 107 -13.82 -0.34 2.49
N PRO A 108 -13.13 -1.36 1.93
CA PRO A 108 -13.36 -2.76 2.26
C PRO A 108 -13.26 -3.06 3.76
N LEU A 109 -12.28 -2.48 4.46
CA LEU A 109 -12.12 -2.66 5.91
C LEU A 109 -13.31 -2.10 6.68
N VAL A 110 -13.76 -0.89 6.34
CA VAL A 110 -14.93 -0.26 6.97
C VAL A 110 -16.19 -1.08 6.72
N ILE A 111 -16.36 -1.62 5.51
CA ILE A 111 -17.51 -2.46 5.17
C ILE A 111 -17.50 -3.76 5.97
N ALA A 112 -16.36 -4.46 6.07
CA ALA A 112 -16.23 -5.67 6.88
C ALA A 112 -16.56 -5.41 8.36
N GLN A 113 -16.04 -4.31 8.93
CA GLN A 113 -16.32 -3.91 10.31
C GLN A 113 -17.79 -3.53 10.54
N LYS A 114 -18.42 -2.82 9.59
CA LYS A 114 -19.85 -2.51 9.66
C LYS A 114 -20.72 -3.77 9.55
N CYS A 115 -20.33 -4.74 8.73
CA CYS A 115 -21.04 -6.03 8.67
C CYS A 115 -20.99 -6.75 10.03
N LEU A 116 -19.82 -6.80 10.68
CA LEU A 116 -19.69 -7.33 12.03
C LEU A 116 -20.60 -6.58 13.02
N LEU A 117 -20.60 -5.25 12.99
CA LEU A 117 -21.44 -4.43 13.86
C LEU A 117 -22.94 -4.67 13.63
N ASN A 118 -23.38 -4.70 12.38
CA ASN A 118 -24.78 -4.96 12.03
C ASN A 118 -25.23 -6.33 12.56
N ARG A 119 -24.35 -7.33 12.48
CA ARG A 119 -24.63 -8.69 12.97
C ARG A 119 -24.72 -8.82 14.48
N GLN A 120 -24.14 -7.90 15.24
CA GLN A 120 -24.41 -7.77 16.68
C GLN A 120 -25.85 -7.33 16.98
N GLY A 121 -26.58 -6.84 15.98
CA GLY A 121 -28.00 -6.50 16.08
C GLY A 121 -28.97 -7.68 15.94
N ARG A 122 -28.46 -8.90 15.70
CA ARG A 122 -29.29 -10.11 15.65
C ARG A 122 -29.89 -10.41 17.02
N ALA A 123 -31.10 -10.96 17.04
CA ALA A 123 -31.85 -11.21 18.27
C ALA A 123 -31.86 -12.69 18.68
N GLY A 124 -31.96 -12.94 19.99
CA GLY A 124 -32.23 -14.25 20.56
C GLY A 124 -31.18 -15.30 20.18
N ILE A 125 -31.67 -16.50 19.79
CA ILE A 125 -30.82 -17.65 19.47
C ILE A 125 -30.02 -17.48 18.16
N ASP A 126 -30.31 -16.46 17.34
CA ASP A 126 -29.59 -16.20 16.09
C ASP A 126 -28.34 -15.34 16.27
N LEU A 127 -28.15 -14.75 17.46
CA LEU A 127 -26.91 -14.09 17.84
C LEU A 127 -25.85 -15.14 18.21
N VAL A 128 -25.22 -15.70 17.17
CA VAL A 128 -24.27 -16.82 17.29
C VAL A 128 -22.97 -16.51 16.55
N HIS A 129 -21.88 -17.10 17.06
CA HIS A 129 -20.59 -17.12 16.39
C HIS A 129 -20.60 -18.18 15.29
N ASP A 130 -21.03 -17.79 14.09
CA ASP A 130 -21.09 -18.65 12.91
C ASP A 130 -19.90 -18.43 11.97
N GLU A 131 -19.86 -19.17 10.86
CA GLU A 131 -18.82 -19.10 9.83
C GLU A 131 -18.68 -17.69 9.24
N VAL A 132 -19.79 -16.94 9.11
CA VAL A 132 -19.75 -15.59 8.54
C VAL A 132 -19.01 -14.64 9.47
N GLU A 133 -19.25 -14.72 10.78
CA GLU A 133 -18.52 -13.89 11.74
C GLU A 133 -17.01 -14.21 11.72
N GLN A 134 -16.65 -15.49 11.65
CA GLN A 134 -15.25 -15.92 11.55
C GLN A 134 -14.57 -15.39 10.29
N GLU A 135 -15.21 -15.54 9.12
CA GLU A 135 -14.64 -15.09 7.86
C GLU A 135 -14.61 -13.55 7.75
N LEU A 136 -15.57 -12.83 8.36
CA LEU A 136 -15.55 -11.36 8.43
C LEU A 136 -14.41 -10.82 9.32
N VAL A 137 -14.16 -11.47 10.47
CA VAL A 137 -13.01 -11.11 11.33
C VAL A 137 -11.71 -11.33 10.56
N LYS A 138 -11.58 -12.49 9.91
CA LYS A 138 -10.42 -12.81 9.09
C LYS A 138 -10.25 -11.88 7.90
N GLU A 139 -11.34 -11.41 7.28
CA GLU A 139 -11.29 -10.37 6.25
C GLU A 139 -10.69 -9.06 6.78
N ALA A 140 -11.14 -8.60 7.94
CA ALA A 140 -10.57 -7.42 8.57
C ALA A 140 -9.07 -7.60 8.89
N GLU A 141 -8.67 -8.76 9.41
CA GLU A 141 -7.27 -9.10 9.69
C GLU A 141 -6.41 -9.12 8.41
N VAL A 142 -6.90 -9.74 7.33
CA VAL A 142 -6.22 -9.78 6.03
C VAL A 142 -6.03 -8.36 5.50
N ILE A 143 -7.06 -7.51 5.51
CA ILE A 143 -6.97 -6.14 5.00
C ILE A 143 -6.01 -5.30 5.85
N GLN A 144 -6.01 -5.47 7.17
CA GLN A 144 -5.05 -4.81 8.06
C GLN A 144 -3.60 -5.28 7.79
N GLY A 145 -3.40 -6.58 7.60
CA GLY A 145 -2.10 -7.15 7.23
C GLY A 145 -1.57 -6.61 5.89
N VAL A 146 -2.45 -6.52 4.88
CA VAL A 146 -2.16 -5.90 3.58
C VAL A 146 -1.79 -4.43 3.75
N THR A 147 -2.57 -3.67 4.51
CA THR A 147 -2.31 -2.25 4.76
C THR A 147 -0.94 -2.04 5.41
N ALA A 148 -0.58 -2.87 6.40
CA ALA A 148 0.73 -2.82 7.05
C ALA A 148 1.88 -3.23 6.13
N LEU A 149 1.69 -4.22 5.24
CA LEU A 149 2.69 -4.63 4.26
C LEU A 149 2.93 -3.54 3.20
N LEU A 150 1.86 -2.99 2.63
CA LEU A 150 1.93 -1.90 1.67
C LEU A 150 2.56 -0.64 2.29
N GLY A 151 2.22 -0.32 3.54
CA GLY A 151 2.80 0.81 4.28
C GLY A 151 4.32 0.70 4.43
N ARG A 152 4.82 -0.45 4.90
CA ARG A 152 6.26 -0.71 4.99
C ARG A 152 6.97 -0.65 3.63
N THR A 153 6.32 -1.17 2.59
CA THR A 153 6.86 -1.15 1.22
C THR A 153 6.94 0.28 0.68
N LEU A 154 5.95 1.12 0.99
CA LEU A 154 5.94 2.54 0.66
C LEU A 154 7.05 3.31 1.37
N GLU A 155 7.31 3.02 2.65
CA GLU A 155 8.44 3.59 3.40
C GLU A 155 9.79 3.23 2.75
N GLN A 156 10.00 1.96 2.42
CA GLN A 156 11.20 1.49 1.70
C GLN A 156 11.35 2.18 0.33
N THR A 157 10.24 2.37 -0.39
CA THR A 157 10.22 3.08 -1.68
C THR A 157 10.60 4.55 -1.53
N ASN A 158 10.07 5.24 -0.51
CA ASN A 158 10.42 6.63 -0.22
C ASN A 158 11.91 6.77 0.12
N GLU A 159 12.46 5.86 0.92
CA GLU A 159 13.88 5.87 1.25
C GLU A 159 14.75 5.61 0.02
N GLN A 160 14.38 4.66 -0.84
CA GLN A 160 15.12 4.41 -2.08
C GLN A 160 15.07 5.62 -3.02
N ILE A 161 13.93 6.32 -3.15
CA ILE A 161 13.84 7.59 -3.91
C ILE A 161 14.79 8.65 -3.33
N ARG A 162 14.88 8.76 -2.00
CA ARG A 162 15.81 9.69 -1.34
C ARG A 162 17.26 9.35 -1.66
N LEU A 163 17.63 8.07 -1.63
CA LEU A 163 18.96 7.59 -1.99
C LEU A 163 19.30 7.84 -3.47
N ASN A 164 18.35 7.62 -4.38
CA ASN A 164 18.54 7.92 -5.80
C ASN A 164 18.79 9.43 -6.02
N ARG A 165 18.02 10.29 -5.36
CA ARG A 165 18.22 11.75 -5.41
C ARG A 165 19.57 12.18 -4.86
N SER A 166 20.06 11.53 -3.80
CA SER A 166 21.40 11.78 -3.27
C SER A 166 22.50 11.36 -4.25
N ALA A 167 22.35 10.22 -4.93
CA ALA A 167 23.29 9.78 -5.96
C ALA A 167 23.28 10.76 -7.15
N LYS A 168 22.08 11.15 -7.61
CA LYS A 168 21.88 12.16 -8.67
C LYS A 168 22.62 13.47 -8.35
N TYR A 169 22.44 14.01 -7.15
CA TYR A 169 23.09 15.25 -6.72
C TYR A 169 24.62 15.16 -6.78
N ASN A 170 25.21 14.04 -6.35
CA ASN A 170 26.66 13.85 -6.38
C ASN A 170 27.19 13.79 -7.81
N LEU A 171 26.48 13.11 -8.73
CA LEU A 171 26.81 13.08 -10.15
C LEU A 171 26.74 14.47 -10.78
N GLU A 172 25.68 15.25 -10.50
CA GLU A 172 25.52 16.61 -11.01
C GLU A 172 26.65 17.55 -10.55
N LYS A 173 27.07 17.40 -9.29
CA LYS A 173 28.19 18.17 -8.75
C LYS A 173 29.51 17.82 -9.45
N ASP A 174 29.80 16.53 -9.58
CA ASP A 174 31.02 16.07 -10.26
C ASP A 174 31.03 16.52 -11.73
N LEU A 175 29.90 16.39 -12.43
CA LEU A 175 29.73 16.88 -13.80
C LEU A 175 30.00 18.38 -13.94
N LYS A 176 29.50 19.19 -13.00
CA LYS A 176 29.75 20.63 -12.99
C LYS A 176 31.25 20.93 -12.84
N ASP A 177 31.92 20.25 -11.92
CA ASP A 177 33.36 20.43 -11.69
C ASP A 177 34.18 19.99 -12.92
N LYS A 178 33.82 18.85 -13.54
CA LYS A 178 34.42 18.35 -14.79
C LYS A 178 34.19 19.30 -15.97
N PHE A 179 32.99 19.88 -16.09
CA PHE A 179 32.68 20.88 -17.12
C PHE A 179 33.54 22.13 -16.97
N THR A 180 33.67 22.66 -15.75
CA THR A 180 34.54 23.82 -15.50
C THR A 180 36.00 23.49 -15.79
N ALA A 181 36.50 22.33 -15.37
CA ALA A 181 37.86 21.89 -15.70
C ALA A 181 38.10 21.81 -17.21
N LEU A 182 37.17 21.20 -17.96
CA LEU A 182 37.26 21.09 -19.41
C LEU A 182 37.28 22.46 -20.10
N MET A 183 36.49 23.42 -19.62
CA MET A 183 36.47 24.79 -20.17
C MET A 183 37.81 25.52 -19.95
N ILE A 184 38.42 25.34 -18.78
CA ILE A 184 39.76 25.88 -18.48
C ILE A 184 40.79 25.24 -19.42
N ASP A 185 40.78 23.91 -19.55
CA ASP A 185 41.74 23.22 -20.41
C ASP A 185 41.56 23.56 -21.88
N HIS A 186 40.32 23.78 -22.36
CA HIS A 186 40.05 24.30 -23.70
C HIS A 186 40.62 25.70 -23.91
N TYR A 187 40.45 26.59 -22.93
CA TYR A 187 41.04 27.92 -22.98
C TYR A 187 42.57 27.82 -23.05
N CYS A 188 43.19 27.03 -22.16
CA CYS A 188 44.64 26.82 -22.16
C CYS A 188 45.16 26.26 -23.50
N ALA A 189 44.48 25.27 -24.08
CA ALA A 189 44.85 24.71 -25.38
C ALA A 189 44.70 25.71 -26.55
N SER A 190 43.84 26.73 -26.40
CA SER A 190 43.64 27.78 -27.40
C SER A 190 44.71 28.90 -27.36
N LEU A 191 45.50 28.96 -26.29
CA LEU A 191 46.54 29.98 -26.15
C LEU A 191 47.72 29.69 -27.08
N THR A 192 48.20 30.73 -27.73
CA THR A 192 49.39 30.72 -28.59
C THR A 192 50.33 31.84 -28.16
N ASN A 193 51.59 31.80 -28.61
CA ASN A 193 52.58 32.85 -28.28
C ASN A 193 52.17 34.25 -28.77
N ASN A 194 51.20 34.35 -29.69
CA ASN A 194 50.69 35.60 -30.26
C ASN A 194 49.28 35.95 -29.77
N THR A 195 48.73 35.21 -28.80
CA THR A 195 47.40 35.51 -28.27
C THR A 195 47.41 36.85 -27.52
N PRO A 196 46.48 37.78 -27.81
CA PRO A 196 46.41 39.04 -27.08
C PRO A 196 46.11 38.81 -25.59
N ASP A 197 46.59 39.72 -24.74
CA ASP A 197 46.41 39.72 -23.27
C ASP A 197 47.08 38.57 -22.48
N ILE A 198 48.05 37.85 -23.07
CA ILE A 198 48.98 37.02 -22.28
C ILE A 198 49.84 37.93 -21.38
N ARG A 199 49.95 37.57 -20.09
CA ARG A 199 50.61 38.40 -19.06
C ARG A 199 51.53 37.57 -18.18
N TYR A 200 52.55 38.21 -17.60
CA TYR A 200 53.31 37.62 -16.50
C TYR A 200 52.39 37.50 -15.28
N ALA A 201 52.22 36.29 -14.77
CA ALA A 201 51.44 36.04 -13.57
C ALA A 201 52.31 36.20 -12.32
N ASP A 202 51.84 37.01 -11.36
CA ASP A 202 52.46 37.12 -10.05
C ASP A 202 52.39 35.76 -9.33
N HIS A 203 53.50 35.33 -8.74
CA HIS A 203 53.62 34.04 -8.05
C HIS A 203 53.30 32.78 -8.89
N ALA A 204 53.57 32.79 -10.20
CA ALA A 204 53.26 31.67 -11.12
C ALA A 204 53.76 30.27 -10.68
N VAL A 205 54.79 30.19 -9.84
CA VAL A 205 55.39 28.93 -9.35
C VAL A 205 54.86 28.54 -7.96
N LYS A 206 54.05 29.39 -7.32
CA LYS A 206 53.53 29.12 -5.98
C LYS A 206 52.37 28.12 -6.06
N ILE A 207 52.63 26.92 -5.57
CA ILE A 207 51.65 25.84 -5.46
C ILE A 207 50.80 26.11 -4.21
N GLU A 208 49.63 26.76 -4.37
CA GLU A 208 48.67 27.00 -3.29
C GLU A 208 47.44 26.11 -3.46
N GLY A 209 47.14 25.27 -2.46
CA GLY A 209 45.96 24.40 -2.44
C GLY A 209 46.24 22.96 -2.00
N ASN A 210 45.18 22.20 -1.76
CA ASN A 210 45.25 20.75 -1.54
C ASN A 210 45.10 20.04 -2.89
N PHE A 211 46.20 19.56 -3.44
CA PHE A 211 46.22 18.85 -4.73
C PHE A 211 45.82 17.39 -4.51
N VAL A 212 45.03 16.85 -5.44
CA VAL A 212 44.67 15.43 -5.50
C VAL A 212 45.52 14.75 -6.56
N SER A 213 45.85 13.48 -6.35
CA SER A 213 46.56 12.73 -7.39
C SER A 213 45.63 12.42 -8.58
N PRO A 214 46.16 12.11 -9.78
CA PRO A 214 45.35 11.64 -10.89
C PRO A 214 44.52 10.40 -10.54
N GLU A 215 45.07 9.50 -9.73
CA GLU A 215 44.38 8.31 -9.23
C GLU A 215 43.21 8.69 -8.32
N ASP A 216 43.41 9.59 -7.34
CA ASP A 216 42.35 10.08 -6.47
C ASP A 216 41.22 10.77 -7.26
N TRP A 217 41.57 11.48 -8.35
CA TRP A 217 40.61 12.14 -9.23
C TRP A 217 39.75 11.14 -10.02
N ILE A 218 40.36 10.05 -10.49
CA ILE A 218 39.65 8.94 -11.15
C ILE A 218 38.73 8.25 -10.14
N ASP A 219 39.27 7.92 -8.96
CA ASP A 219 38.55 7.21 -7.90
C ASP A 219 37.34 8.00 -7.41
N PHE A 220 37.44 9.33 -7.31
CA PHE A 220 36.32 10.19 -6.95
C PHE A 220 35.11 9.99 -7.88
N SER A 221 35.34 10.02 -9.20
CA SER A 221 34.26 9.84 -10.18
C SER A 221 33.77 8.40 -10.25
N ASN A 222 34.67 7.42 -10.15
CA ASN A 222 34.32 6.00 -10.03
C ASN A 222 33.37 5.73 -8.85
N ILE A 223 33.68 6.24 -7.66
CA ILE A 223 32.84 6.08 -6.46
C ILE A 223 31.43 6.64 -6.69
N ASN A 224 31.31 7.77 -7.38
CA ASN A 224 30.00 8.36 -7.69
C ASN A 224 29.21 7.48 -8.68
N VAL A 225 29.87 6.96 -9.71
CA VAL A 225 29.29 6.02 -10.68
C VAL A 225 28.83 4.73 -10.00
N GLU A 226 29.68 4.10 -9.18
CA GLU A 226 29.34 2.87 -8.46
C GLU A 226 28.16 3.07 -7.49
N LYS A 227 28.13 4.21 -6.78
CA LYS A 227 27.01 4.55 -5.91
C LYS A 227 25.71 4.69 -6.71
N ALA A 228 25.75 5.36 -7.86
CA ALA A 228 24.57 5.52 -8.72
C ALA A 228 24.07 4.17 -9.26
N ASP A 229 24.97 3.31 -9.74
CA ASP A 229 24.62 1.96 -10.21
C ASP A 229 24.03 1.11 -9.09
N LYS A 230 24.60 1.17 -7.88
CA LYS A 230 24.05 0.48 -6.71
C LYS A 230 22.61 0.91 -6.41
N GLN A 231 22.33 2.21 -6.39
CA GLN A 231 20.97 2.71 -6.11
C GLN A 231 19.98 2.40 -7.23
N ARG A 232 20.43 2.44 -8.49
CA ARG A 232 19.63 2.01 -9.63
C ARG A 232 19.27 0.53 -9.53
N ASN A 233 20.24 -0.34 -9.25
CA ASN A 233 20.00 -1.78 -9.10
C ASN A 233 19.06 -2.10 -7.93
N ASN A 234 19.20 -1.40 -6.80
CA ASN A 234 18.28 -1.52 -5.69
C ASN A 234 16.85 -1.11 -6.09
N SER A 235 16.71 -0.04 -6.87
CA SER A 235 15.41 0.43 -7.37
C SER A 235 14.74 -0.58 -8.31
N LEU A 236 15.51 -1.20 -9.22
CA LEU A 236 15.04 -2.28 -10.09
C LEU A 236 14.55 -3.50 -9.30
N ALA A 237 15.33 -3.94 -8.31
CA ALA A 237 14.95 -5.04 -7.43
C ALA A 237 13.69 -4.71 -6.62
N LEU A 238 13.59 -3.49 -6.10
CA LEU A 238 12.45 -3.03 -5.34
C LEU A 238 11.17 -2.97 -6.18
N ARG A 239 11.25 -2.54 -7.45
CA ARG A 239 10.09 -2.56 -8.36
C ARG A 239 9.53 -3.96 -8.55
N ALA A 240 10.38 -4.94 -8.83
CA ALA A 240 9.95 -6.33 -8.97
C ALA A 240 9.28 -6.85 -7.69
N LEU A 241 9.82 -6.48 -6.52
CA LEU A 241 9.20 -6.80 -5.23
C LEU A 241 7.84 -6.12 -5.07
N ILE A 242 7.72 -4.83 -5.42
CA ILE A 242 6.45 -4.08 -5.32
C ILE A 242 5.38 -4.72 -6.21
N ASP A 243 5.70 -5.08 -7.46
CA ASP A 243 4.77 -5.76 -8.36
C ASP A 243 4.26 -7.08 -7.76
N GLY A 244 5.17 -7.88 -7.19
CA GLY A 244 4.81 -9.11 -6.49
C GLY A 244 3.90 -8.88 -5.30
N ILE A 245 4.21 -7.89 -4.45
CA ILE A 245 3.40 -7.54 -3.27
C ILE A 245 2.01 -7.05 -3.70
N LEU A 246 1.92 -6.15 -4.66
CA LEU A 246 0.64 -5.61 -5.15
C LEU A 246 -0.26 -6.72 -5.70
N SER A 247 0.29 -7.62 -6.52
CA SER A 247 -0.45 -8.76 -7.06
C SER A 247 -0.91 -9.73 -5.97
N GLN A 248 0.00 -10.10 -5.06
CA GLN A 248 -0.30 -11.05 -3.98
C GLN A 248 -1.38 -10.51 -3.04
N THR A 249 -1.23 -9.26 -2.60
CA THR A 249 -2.17 -8.62 -1.66
C THR A 249 -3.57 -8.43 -2.27
N ALA A 250 -3.67 -8.05 -3.54
CA ALA A 250 -4.96 -7.97 -4.25
C ALA A 250 -5.65 -9.34 -4.31
N ASN A 251 -4.89 -10.41 -4.57
CA ASN A 251 -5.43 -11.76 -4.62
C ASN A 251 -5.88 -12.25 -3.23
N ASP A 252 -5.11 -11.98 -2.18
CA ASP A 252 -5.47 -12.35 -0.81
C ASP A 252 -6.75 -11.65 -0.35
N MET A 253 -6.88 -10.35 -0.62
CA MET A 253 -8.11 -9.60 -0.34
C MET A 253 -9.30 -10.16 -1.12
N ARG A 254 -9.15 -10.42 -2.43
CA ARG A 254 -10.23 -10.95 -3.27
C ARG A 254 -10.70 -12.32 -2.81
N LYS A 255 -9.77 -13.21 -2.54
CA LYS A 255 -10.07 -14.55 -2.03
C LYS A 255 -10.84 -14.47 -0.72
N GLN A 256 -10.41 -13.64 0.22
CA GLN A 256 -11.08 -13.52 1.51
C GLN A 256 -12.47 -12.86 1.37
N TYR A 257 -12.61 -11.87 0.50
CA TYR A 257 -13.90 -11.25 0.16
C TYR A 257 -14.90 -12.28 -0.40
N GLU A 258 -14.44 -13.17 -1.30
CA GLU A 258 -15.25 -14.25 -1.86
C GLU A 258 -15.66 -15.27 -0.80
N MET A 259 -14.75 -15.65 0.10
CA MET A 259 -15.05 -16.58 1.21
C MET A 259 -16.18 -16.06 2.09
N VAL A 260 -16.15 -14.77 2.46
CA VAL A 260 -17.22 -14.14 3.24
C VAL A 260 -18.54 -14.12 2.48
N ASN A 261 -18.53 -13.80 1.18
CA ASN A 261 -19.75 -13.77 0.37
C ASN A 261 -20.39 -15.15 0.22
N VAL A 262 -19.57 -16.20 0.08
CA VAL A 262 -20.05 -17.59 0.07
C VAL A 262 -20.66 -17.96 1.42
N ALA A 263 -19.98 -17.63 2.52
CA ALA A 263 -20.49 -17.87 3.86
C ALA A 263 -21.83 -17.15 4.10
N LEU A 264 -21.95 -15.87 3.71
CA LEU A 264 -23.19 -15.09 3.80
C LEU A 264 -24.33 -15.73 2.99
N SER A 265 -24.06 -16.09 1.74
CA SER A 265 -25.06 -16.72 0.86
C SER A 265 -25.58 -18.04 1.44
N ASN A 266 -24.66 -18.88 1.95
CA ASN A 266 -25.02 -20.12 2.63
C ASN A 266 -25.85 -19.85 3.89
N ARG A 267 -25.45 -18.88 4.71
CA ARG A 267 -26.14 -18.54 5.95
C ARG A 267 -27.55 -18.01 5.71
N VAL A 268 -27.73 -17.12 4.72
CA VAL A 268 -29.04 -16.62 4.31
C VAL A 268 -29.93 -17.76 3.85
N LYS A 269 -29.41 -18.71 3.06
CA LYS A 269 -30.16 -19.89 2.63
C LYS A 269 -30.62 -20.74 3.81
N GLU A 270 -29.73 -21.05 4.76
CA GLU A 270 -30.07 -21.80 5.97
C GLU A 270 -31.18 -21.13 6.78
N VAL A 271 -31.09 -19.81 6.96
CA VAL A 271 -32.08 -19.04 7.73
C VAL A 271 -33.42 -18.99 7.00
N LYS A 272 -33.43 -18.84 5.66
CA LYS A 272 -34.65 -18.94 4.85
C LYS A 272 -35.32 -20.31 4.97
N ASP A 273 -34.54 -21.39 4.89
CA ASP A 273 -35.05 -22.75 5.03
C ASP A 273 -35.63 -22.99 6.43
N ALA A 274 -34.97 -22.47 7.48
CA ALA A 274 -35.47 -22.55 8.85
C ALA A 274 -36.76 -21.74 9.04
N LYS A 275 -36.80 -20.50 8.52
CA LYS A 275 -38.00 -19.65 8.56
C LYS A 275 -39.18 -20.34 7.87
N HIS A 276 -38.99 -20.87 6.67
CA HIS A 276 -40.04 -21.54 5.92
C HIS A 276 -40.63 -22.76 6.66
N LYS A 277 -39.77 -23.53 7.34
CA LYS A 277 -40.22 -24.64 8.21
C LYS A 277 -41.08 -24.13 9.38
N LEU A 278 -40.69 -23.02 10.01
CA LEU A 278 -41.46 -22.41 11.11
C LEU A 278 -42.81 -21.88 10.61
N GLU A 279 -42.86 -21.21 9.46
CA GLU A 279 -44.10 -20.74 8.83
C GLU A 279 -45.05 -21.91 8.49
N THR A 280 -44.50 -23.02 8.00
CA THR A 280 -45.27 -24.24 7.73
C THR A 280 -45.85 -24.84 9.00
N LEU A 281 -45.05 -24.91 10.09
CA LEU A 281 -45.53 -25.38 11.38
C LEU A 281 -46.58 -24.44 11.99
N LEU A 282 -46.42 -23.13 11.81
CA LEU A 282 -47.40 -22.14 12.25
C LEU A 282 -48.75 -22.35 11.55
N ALA A 283 -48.75 -22.55 10.23
CA ALA A 283 -49.97 -22.84 9.47
C ALA A 283 -50.68 -24.11 9.97
N VAL A 284 -49.91 -25.18 10.28
CA VAL A 284 -50.47 -26.40 10.88
C VAL A 284 -51.08 -26.13 12.26
N VAL A 285 -50.40 -25.37 13.12
CA VAL A 285 -50.91 -25.01 14.46
C VAL A 285 -52.18 -24.15 14.34
N MET A 286 -52.27 -23.25 13.36
CA MET A 286 -53.47 -22.45 13.11
C MET A 286 -54.66 -23.30 12.67
N ASP A 287 -54.46 -24.28 11.77
CA ASP A 287 -55.51 -25.20 11.33
C ASP A 287 -56.00 -26.12 12.47
N GLU A 288 -55.06 -26.63 13.28
CA GLU A 288 -55.39 -27.42 14.47
C GLU A 288 -56.14 -26.58 15.52
N THR A 289 -55.77 -25.31 15.68
CA THR A 289 -56.46 -24.36 16.57
C THR A 289 -57.91 -24.18 16.13
N ALA A 290 -58.17 -23.92 14.84
CA ALA A 290 -59.52 -23.80 14.30
C ALA A 290 -60.34 -25.09 14.44
N SER A 291 -59.70 -26.25 14.20
CA SER A 291 -60.31 -27.57 14.40
C SER A 291 -60.69 -27.80 15.86
N GLN A 292 -59.83 -27.40 16.80
CA GLN A 292 -60.07 -27.54 18.22
C GLN A 292 -61.13 -26.58 18.75
N GLU A 293 -61.20 -25.35 18.23
CA GLU A 293 -62.28 -24.41 18.52
C GLU A 293 -63.65 -24.96 18.09
N LYS A 294 -63.71 -25.55 16.88
CA LYS A 294 -64.93 -26.22 16.39
C LYS A 294 -65.30 -27.42 17.26
N ASN A 295 -64.31 -28.21 17.68
CA ASN A 295 -64.52 -29.33 18.60
C ASN A 295 -65.07 -28.86 19.96
N ILE A 296 -64.50 -27.81 20.54
CA ILE A 296 -64.99 -27.17 21.78
C ILE A 296 -66.43 -26.67 21.61
N ALA A 297 -66.76 -26.02 20.49
CA ALA A 297 -68.11 -25.56 20.21
C ALA A 297 -69.11 -26.73 20.11
N ALA A 298 -68.71 -27.82 19.45
CA ALA A 298 -69.51 -29.05 19.37
C ALA A 298 -69.72 -29.70 20.74
N LEU A 299 -68.68 -29.77 21.59
CA LEU A 299 -68.78 -30.30 22.95
C LEU A 299 -69.68 -29.43 23.84
N LYS A 300 -69.55 -28.09 23.77
CA LYS A 300 -70.42 -27.14 24.48
C LYS A 300 -71.88 -27.30 24.06
N LYS A 301 -72.14 -27.41 22.75
CA LYS A 301 -73.48 -27.67 22.23
C LYS A 301 -74.01 -29.02 22.70
N ALA A 302 -73.22 -30.08 22.63
CA ALA A 302 -73.63 -31.41 23.09
C ALA A 302 -74.00 -31.41 24.59
N ILE A 303 -73.22 -30.71 25.43
CA ILE A 303 -73.55 -30.55 26.86
C ILE A 303 -74.88 -29.82 27.04
N ALA A 304 -75.10 -28.71 26.32
CA ALA A 304 -76.35 -27.95 26.38
C ALA A 304 -77.56 -28.79 25.91
N ASP A 305 -77.41 -29.53 24.80
CA ASP A 305 -78.44 -30.41 24.24
C ASP A 305 -78.82 -31.54 25.22
N LYS A 306 -77.91 -31.97 26.10
CA LYS A 306 -78.20 -32.97 27.16
C LYS A 306 -78.84 -32.39 28.41
N GLU A 307 -78.89 -31.07 28.60
CA GLU A 307 -79.56 -30.48 29.77
C GLU A 307 -81.07 -30.78 29.79
N GLY A 308 -81.75 -30.67 28.64
CA GLY A 308 -83.18 -30.93 28.52
C GLY A 308 -83.55 -32.37 28.92
N PRO A 309 -82.92 -33.40 28.31
CA PRO A 309 -83.11 -34.80 28.70
C PRO A 309 -82.80 -35.07 30.18
N VAL A 310 -81.71 -34.52 30.71
CA VAL A 310 -81.36 -34.66 32.14
C VAL A 310 -82.44 -34.07 33.04
N LYS A 311 -82.87 -32.82 32.78
CA LYS A 311 -83.94 -32.15 33.54
C LYS A 311 -85.24 -32.95 33.48
N MET A 312 -85.64 -33.41 32.29
CA MET A 312 -86.84 -34.23 32.11
C MET A 312 -86.78 -35.52 32.94
N ALA A 313 -85.67 -36.28 32.86
CA ALA A 313 -85.51 -37.52 33.61
C ALA A 313 -85.51 -37.27 35.13
N GLN A 314 -84.84 -36.21 35.60
CA GLN A 314 -84.83 -35.80 37.01
C GLN A 314 -86.21 -35.39 37.50
N THR A 315 -86.94 -34.53 36.78
CA THR A 315 -88.29 -34.09 37.14
C THR A 315 -89.28 -35.25 37.13
N ARG A 316 -89.18 -36.19 36.17
CA ARG A 316 -90.00 -37.42 36.16
C ARG A 316 -89.73 -38.27 37.40
N LEU A 317 -88.47 -38.45 37.79
CA LEU A 317 -88.08 -39.21 38.97
C LEU A 317 -88.59 -38.52 40.26
N GLU A 318 -88.43 -37.20 40.36
CA GLU A 318 -88.92 -36.39 41.49
C GLU A 318 -90.44 -36.46 41.63
N ALA A 319 -91.20 -36.24 40.55
CA ALA A 319 -92.66 -36.32 40.58
C ALA A 319 -93.14 -37.69 41.07
N ARG A 320 -92.46 -38.78 40.68
CA ARG A 320 -92.78 -40.13 41.15
C ARG A 320 -92.44 -40.36 42.62
N ASN A 321 -91.46 -39.65 43.17
CA ASN A 321 -91.11 -39.74 44.60
C ASN A 321 -92.17 -39.11 45.52
N HIS A 322 -93.19 -38.42 44.98
CA HIS A 322 -94.29 -37.81 45.74
C HIS A 322 -95.56 -38.69 45.82
N ARG A 323 -95.51 -39.92 45.32
CA ARG A 323 -96.67 -40.82 45.37
C ARG A 323 -96.98 -41.20 46.83
N PRO A 324 -98.27 -41.22 47.24
CA PRO A 324 -98.64 -41.49 48.62
C PRO A 324 -98.63 -42.98 48.95
N ASN A 325 -98.23 -43.32 50.19
CA ASN A 325 -98.39 -44.64 50.80
C ASN A 325 -97.84 -45.80 49.93
N VAL A 326 -98.66 -46.82 49.67
CA VAL A 326 -98.30 -48.03 48.93
C VAL A 326 -98.00 -47.76 47.44
N GLU A 327 -98.48 -46.64 46.90
CA GLU A 327 -98.22 -46.22 45.51
C GLU A 327 -96.78 -45.71 45.31
N LEU A 328 -96.04 -45.45 46.40
CA LEU A 328 -94.58 -45.24 46.36
C LEU A 328 -93.85 -46.57 46.14
N CYS A 329 -94.20 -47.23 45.03
CA CYS A 329 -93.70 -48.53 44.66
C CYS A 329 -92.42 -48.38 43.83
N TYR A 330 -91.43 -49.22 44.13
CA TYR A 330 -90.19 -49.34 43.37
C TYR A 330 -90.38 -50.27 42.17
N ASP A 331 -91.18 -49.82 41.20
CA ASP A 331 -91.50 -50.57 39.99
C ASP A 331 -90.42 -50.45 38.90
N THR A 332 -90.62 -51.15 37.78
CA THR A 332 -89.70 -51.14 36.63
C THR A 332 -89.45 -49.74 36.07
N VAL A 333 -90.44 -48.85 36.11
CA VAL A 333 -90.31 -47.47 35.62
C VAL A 333 -89.48 -46.62 36.59
N GLN A 334 -89.66 -46.81 37.91
CA GLN A 334 -88.87 -46.17 38.95
C GLN A 334 -87.40 -46.56 38.83
N TYR A 335 -87.11 -47.85 38.64
CA TYR A 335 -85.75 -48.34 38.39
C TYR A 335 -85.16 -47.75 37.10
N GLY A 336 -85.92 -47.78 36.00
CA GLY A 336 -85.50 -47.25 34.71
C GLY A 336 -85.15 -45.76 34.75
N LEU A 337 -86.00 -44.92 35.35
CA LEU A 337 -85.73 -43.48 35.51
C LEU A 337 -84.51 -43.20 36.37
N ARG A 338 -84.30 -43.99 37.44
CA ARG A 338 -83.10 -43.84 38.28
C ARG A 338 -81.83 -44.19 37.51
N SER A 339 -81.86 -45.26 36.70
CA SER A 339 -80.75 -45.63 35.82
C SER A 339 -80.49 -44.57 34.73
N GLU A 340 -81.55 -44.07 34.09
CA GLU A 340 -81.47 -43.01 33.07
C GLU A 340 -80.83 -41.74 33.64
N VAL A 341 -81.27 -41.27 34.81
CA VAL A 341 -80.68 -40.11 35.48
C VAL A 341 -79.21 -40.35 35.80
N GLN A 342 -78.84 -41.53 36.32
CA GLN A 342 -77.45 -41.86 36.63
C GLN A 342 -76.57 -41.89 35.38
N GLU A 343 -77.04 -42.51 34.30
CA GLU A 343 -76.31 -42.62 33.04
C GLU A 343 -76.14 -41.26 32.35
N LEU A 344 -77.22 -40.48 32.21
CA LEU A 344 -77.17 -39.14 31.62
C LEU A 344 -76.28 -38.20 32.45
N THR A 345 -76.37 -38.28 33.77
CA THR A 345 -75.49 -37.49 34.66
C THR A 345 -74.04 -37.90 34.48
N LYS A 346 -73.73 -39.21 34.43
CA LYS A 346 -72.36 -39.70 34.21
C LYS A 346 -71.82 -39.25 32.84
N ASN A 347 -72.58 -39.43 31.78
CA ASN A 347 -72.15 -39.10 30.42
C ASN A 347 -71.94 -37.59 30.24
N THR A 348 -72.89 -36.76 30.72
CA THR A 348 -72.76 -35.30 30.63
C THR A 348 -71.71 -34.74 31.58
N GLN A 349 -71.74 -35.12 32.87
CA GLN A 349 -70.88 -34.54 33.90
C GLN A 349 -69.45 -35.07 33.85
N ARG A 350 -69.25 -36.38 33.60
CA ARG A 350 -67.92 -37.00 33.68
C ARG A 350 -67.27 -37.17 32.32
N GLN A 351 -68.02 -37.47 31.26
CA GLN A 351 -67.37 -37.69 29.96
C GLN A 351 -67.28 -36.40 29.16
N LEU A 352 -68.41 -35.73 28.91
CA LEU A 352 -68.42 -34.52 28.07
C LEU A 352 -67.72 -33.32 28.73
N LYS A 353 -67.95 -33.05 30.02
CA LYS A 353 -67.28 -31.93 30.70
C LYS A 353 -65.78 -32.15 30.89
N ASP A 354 -65.34 -33.38 31.23
CA ASP A 354 -63.90 -33.68 31.36
C ASP A 354 -63.21 -33.58 29.99
N THR A 355 -63.86 -34.06 28.92
CA THR A 355 -63.33 -33.95 27.54
C THR A 355 -63.28 -32.49 27.10
N LEU A 356 -64.28 -31.68 27.45
CA LEU A 356 -64.27 -30.24 27.19
C LEU A 356 -63.10 -29.56 27.92
N ALA A 357 -62.86 -29.89 29.19
CA ALA A 357 -61.75 -29.32 29.96
C ALA A 357 -60.38 -29.68 29.34
N GLN A 358 -60.22 -30.93 28.89
CA GLN A 358 -59.01 -31.35 28.15
C GLN A 358 -58.87 -30.60 26.82
N ALA A 359 -59.98 -30.42 26.09
CA ALA A 359 -59.97 -29.71 24.82
C ALA A 359 -59.59 -28.24 24.99
N GLU A 360 -60.13 -27.56 26.00
CA GLU A 360 -59.81 -26.18 26.37
C GLU A 360 -58.35 -26.04 26.85
N ALA A 361 -57.81 -27.04 27.56
CA ALA A 361 -56.39 -27.05 27.94
C ALA A 361 -55.47 -27.22 26.72
N ALA A 362 -55.81 -28.10 25.78
CA ALA A 362 -55.07 -28.28 24.54
C ALA A 362 -55.10 -27.00 23.67
N LEU A 363 -56.25 -26.32 23.57
CA LEU A 363 -56.37 -25.05 22.86
C LEU A 363 -55.42 -23.99 23.45
N LYS A 364 -55.37 -23.86 24.77
CA LYS A 364 -54.41 -22.95 25.44
C LYS A 364 -52.95 -23.32 25.13
N GLY A 365 -52.65 -24.60 25.00
CA GLY A 365 -51.33 -25.09 24.57
C GLY A 365 -50.99 -24.67 23.15
N LEU A 366 -51.94 -24.83 22.22
CA LEU A 366 -51.80 -24.40 20.82
C LEU A 366 -51.60 -22.88 20.71
N SER A 367 -52.38 -22.07 21.43
CA SER A 367 -52.20 -20.60 21.42
C SER A 367 -50.82 -20.17 21.91
N ARG A 368 -50.27 -20.82 22.94
CA ARG A 368 -48.89 -20.56 23.39
C ARG A 368 -47.86 -20.94 22.33
N ARG A 369 -48.08 -22.06 21.64
CA ARG A 369 -47.16 -22.52 20.59
C ARG A 369 -47.21 -21.60 19.37
N GLN A 370 -48.38 -21.10 19.01
CA GLN A 370 -48.57 -20.11 17.96
C GLN A 370 -47.72 -18.86 18.24
N LEU A 371 -47.88 -18.23 19.41
CA LEU A 371 -47.11 -17.05 19.81
C LEU A 371 -45.59 -17.31 19.76
N SER A 372 -45.15 -18.45 20.30
CA SER A 372 -43.73 -18.84 20.27
C SER A 372 -43.18 -19.02 18.85
N LEU A 373 -43.97 -19.56 17.92
CA LEU A 373 -43.57 -19.71 16.52
C LEU A 373 -43.53 -18.35 15.81
N GLU A 374 -44.50 -17.48 16.05
CA GLU A 374 -44.52 -16.10 15.51
C GLU A 374 -43.29 -15.30 15.98
N GLU A 375 -42.94 -15.38 17.26
CA GLU A 375 -41.73 -14.76 17.82
C GLU A 375 -40.45 -15.31 17.15
N GLU A 376 -40.36 -16.64 16.97
CA GLU A 376 -39.19 -17.26 16.35
C GLU A 376 -39.05 -16.90 14.86
N ILE A 377 -40.18 -16.79 14.13
CA ILE A 377 -40.21 -16.29 12.75
C ILE A 377 -39.71 -14.85 12.71
N GLN A 378 -40.16 -13.99 13.63
CA GLN A 378 -39.73 -12.59 13.69
C GLN A 378 -38.21 -12.47 13.94
N VAL A 379 -37.63 -13.35 14.75
CA VAL A 379 -36.18 -13.44 14.94
C VAL A 379 -35.48 -13.80 13.63
N LYS A 380 -35.98 -14.81 12.89
CA LYS A 380 -35.41 -15.19 11.59
C LYS A 380 -35.53 -14.06 10.56
N GLU A 381 -36.62 -13.29 10.56
CA GLU A 381 -36.78 -12.11 9.71
C GLU A 381 -35.76 -11.02 10.01
N ASN A 382 -35.51 -10.74 11.30
CA ASN A 382 -34.47 -9.81 11.71
C ASN A 382 -33.08 -10.25 11.21
N THR A 383 -32.75 -11.53 11.35
CA THR A 383 -31.50 -12.11 10.85
C THR A 383 -31.38 -11.96 9.33
N LEU A 384 -32.43 -12.26 8.56
CA LEU A 384 -32.43 -12.09 7.11
C LEU A 384 -32.29 -10.64 6.70
N TYR A 385 -32.97 -9.71 7.38
CA TYR A 385 -32.80 -8.28 7.11
C TYR A 385 -31.35 -7.84 7.32
N ILE A 386 -30.71 -8.27 8.41
CA ILE A 386 -29.32 -7.91 8.70
C ILE A 386 -28.36 -8.50 7.66
N ASP A 387 -28.46 -9.79 7.36
CA ASP A 387 -27.50 -10.45 6.47
C ASP A 387 -27.74 -10.10 4.99
N GLU A 388 -28.97 -10.21 4.52
CA GLU A 388 -29.31 -10.07 3.10
C GLU A 388 -29.48 -8.60 2.70
N VAL A 389 -30.11 -7.77 3.54
CA VAL A 389 -30.39 -6.36 3.20
C VAL A 389 -29.26 -5.45 3.64
N LEU A 390 -28.76 -5.57 4.87
CA LEU A 390 -27.69 -4.68 5.34
C LEU A 390 -26.31 -5.14 4.88
N CYS A 391 -25.91 -6.36 5.19
CA CYS A 391 -24.54 -6.82 4.94
C CYS A 391 -24.27 -7.06 3.45
N MET A 392 -25.06 -7.92 2.79
CA MET A 392 -24.81 -8.27 1.39
C MET A 392 -24.89 -7.04 0.46
N GLN A 393 -25.87 -6.14 0.62
CA GLN A 393 -25.96 -4.93 -0.20
C GLN A 393 -24.77 -3.98 0.02
N MET A 394 -24.32 -3.81 1.26
CA MET A 394 -23.11 -3.02 1.51
C MET A 394 -21.90 -3.64 0.84
N ARG A 395 -21.80 -4.98 0.84
CA ARG A 395 -20.68 -5.70 0.23
C ARG A 395 -20.65 -5.60 -1.29
N GLU A 396 -21.78 -5.40 -1.97
CA GLU A 396 -21.81 -5.17 -3.43
C GLU A 396 -21.02 -3.91 -3.85
N SER A 397 -20.86 -2.94 -2.95
CA SER A 397 -20.04 -1.74 -3.19
C SER A 397 -18.54 -1.98 -3.03
N VAL A 398 -18.11 -3.12 -2.48
CA VAL A 398 -16.70 -3.43 -2.28
C VAL A 398 -16.02 -3.65 -3.63
N TYR A 399 -15.07 -2.78 -3.96
CA TYR A 399 -14.25 -2.89 -5.15
C TYR A 399 -12.80 -3.14 -4.79
N ILE A 400 -12.28 -4.33 -5.16
CA ILE A 400 -10.88 -4.69 -4.97
C ILE A 400 -10.16 -4.50 -6.31
N ASN A 401 -9.46 -3.36 -6.42
CA ASN A 401 -8.68 -3.01 -7.60
C ASN A 401 -7.65 -4.10 -7.94
N ASN A 402 -7.52 -4.42 -9.22
CA ASN A 402 -6.25 -4.96 -9.72
C ASN A 402 -5.29 -3.79 -9.82
N PHE A 403 -4.34 -3.75 -8.88
CA PHE A 403 -3.38 -2.66 -8.80
C PHE A 403 -2.51 -2.57 -10.03
#